data_AF-A0A1Q7CB00-F1
#
_entry.id   AF-A0A1Q7CB00-F1
#
_cell.length_a   1.000
_cell.length_b   1.000
_cell.length_c   1.000
_cell.angle_alpha   90.00
_cell.angle_beta   90.00
_cell.angle_gamma   90.00
#
_symmetry.space_group_name_H-M   'P 1'
#
loop_
_entity.id
_entity.type
_entity.pdbx_description
1 polymer ?
#
loop_
_entity_poly.entity_id
_entity_poly.type
_entity_poly.pdbx_seq_one_letter_code
_entity_poly.pdbx_strand_id
1 'polypeptide(L)'
;MRIVRRIHLYLGLTAALYFMLIAATGVALNHRQLFRLEDRYVSRTWLSASYRPQDGAEVRADILVGDLHSGLIFGRFGSPIMDVVATVWFLSLLSGLSLAALGRSLHKGSLPENDADRELIQTSTDPRRELQHSKEKAASARQYTLSA
;
A
#
# COMPACT_ATOMS: atom_id res chain seq x y z
N MET A 1 -1.29 12.06 -15.96
CA MET A 1 -1.60 11.27 -14.74
C MET A 1 -1.46 9.74 -14.87
N ARG A 2 -1.76 9.10 -16.02
CA ARG A 2 -1.67 7.62 -16.16
C ARG A 2 -0.24 7.04 -16.10
N ILE A 3 0.73 7.79 -16.62
CA ILE A 3 2.15 7.38 -16.67
C ILE A 3 2.78 7.39 -15.26
N VAL A 4 2.56 8.47 -14.49
CA VAL A 4 3.01 8.58 -13.10
C VAL A 4 2.51 7.40 -12.26
N ARG A 5 1.23 7.03 -12.41
CA ARG A 5 0.66 5.87 -11.71
C ARG A 5 1.32 4.54 -12.11
N ARG A 6 1.65 4.34 -13.39
CA ARG A 6 2.37 3.14 -13.83
C ARG A 6 3.79 3.11 -13.29
N ILE A 7 4.53 4.21 -13.39
CA ILE A 7 5.89 4.33 -12.87
C ILE A 7 5.91 4.02 -11.38
N HIS A 8 5.00 4.62 -10.60
CA HIS A 8 4.89 4.37 -9.17
C HIS A 8 4.55 2.91 -8.85
N LEU A 9 3.65 2.28 -9.61
CA LEU A 9 3.28 0.87 -9.40
C LEU A 9 4.43 -0.08 -9.72
N TYR A 10 5.17 0.15 -10.81
CA TYR A 10 6.36 -0.64 -11.13
C TYR A 10 7.49 -0.40 -10.12
N LEU A 11 7.73 0.85 -9.70
CA LEU A 11 8.71 1.16 -8.66
C LEU A 11 8.35 0.53 -7.31
N GLY A 12 7.08 0.53 -6.92
CA GLY A 12 6.61 -0.13 -5.72
C GLY A 12 6.75 -1.65 -5.79
N LEU A 13 6.45 -2.26 -6.95
CA LEU A 13 6.62 -3.70 -7.15
C LEU A 13 8.10 -4.10 -7.10
N THR A 14 8.98 -3.36 -7.79
CA THR A 14 10.42 -3.64 -7.76
C THR A 14 10.99 -3.42 -6.36
N ALA A 15 10.55 -2.37 -5.64
CA ALA A 15 10.90 -2.17 -4.24
C ALA A 15 10.47 -3.35 -3.36
N ALA A 16 9.24 -3.84 -3.53
CA ALA A 16 8.73 -4.96 -2.74
C ALA A 16 9.55 -6.24 -2.96
N LEU A 17 9.90 -6.55 -4.22
CA LEU A 17 10.78 -7.67 -4.54
C LEU A 17 12.17 -7.51 -3.94
N TYR A 18 12.72 -6.29 -3.97
CA TYR A 18 14.01 -6.00 -3.34
C TYR A 18 13.96 -6.17 -1.83
N PHE A 19 12.97 -5.62 -1.13
CA PHE A 19 12.82 -5.80 0.31
C PHE A 19 12.58 -7.27 0.67
N MET A 20 11.88 -8.03 -0.17
CA MET A 20 11.72 -9.48 0.01
C MET A 20 13.07 -10.20 -0.06
N LEU A 21 13.96 -9.83 -0.99
CA LEU A 21 15.32 -10.38 -1.09
C LEU A 21 16.17 -10.03 0.16
N ILE A 22 16.16 -8.77 0.58
CA ILE A 22 16.93 -8.30 1.76
C ILE A 22 16.39 -8.95 3.05
N ALA A 23 15.07 -9.10 3.18
CA ALA A 23 14.48 -9.81 4.29
C ALA A 23 14.86 -11.30 4.29
N ALA A 24 14.78 -11.98 3.14
CA ALA A 24 15.14 -13.39 3.04
C ALA A 24 16.63 -13.64 3.37
N THR A 25 17.52 -12.79 2.86
CA THR A 25 18.96 -12.86 3.18
C THR A 25 19.23 -12.55 4.65
N GLY A 26 18.56 -11.56 5.23
CA GLY A 26 18.66 -11.25 6.67
C GLY A 26 18.20 -12.41 7.55
N VAL A 27 17.08 -13.04 7.21
CA VAL A 27 16.59 -14.26 7.90
C VAL A 27 17.60 -15.39 7.78
N ALA A 28 18.18 -15.60 6.59
CA ALA A 28 19.19 -16.61 6.34
C ALA A 28 20.46 -16.37 7.18
N LEU A 29 20.93 -15.13 7.28
CA LEU A 29 22.07 -14.74 8.11
C LEU A 29 21.78 -14.92 9.60
N ASN A 30 20.61 -14.50 10.05
CA ASN A 30 20.21 -14.64 11.46
C ASN A 30 20.10 -16.11 11.87
N HIS A 31 19.69 -16.99 10.96
CA HIS A 31 19.58 -18.44 11.18
C HIS A 31 20.71 -19.22 10.49
N ARG A 32 21.92 -18.65 10.41
CA ARG A 32 23.05 -19.26 9.68
C ARG A 32 23.40 -20.70 10.10
N GLN A 33 23.17 -21.05 11.36
CA GLN A 33 23.34 -22.41 11.88
C GLN A 33 22.30 -23.38 11.34
N LEU A 34 21.03 -22.96 11.29
CA LEU A 34 19.93 -23.78 10.76
C LEU A 34 20.14 -24.08 9.26
N PHE A 35 20.60 -23.08 8.51
CA PHE A 35 20.88 -23.20 7.08
C PHE A 35 22.27 -23.77 6.77
N ARG A 36 23.11 -24.00 7.80
CA ARG A 36 24.49 -24.48 7.70
C ARG A 36 25.31 -23.68 6.68
N LEU A 37 25.13 -22.36 6.66
CA LEU A 37 25.81 -21.46 5.72
C LEU A 37 27.32 -21.41 5.96
N GLU A 38 27.75 -21.71 7.19
CA GLU A 38 29.16 -21.75 7.60
C GLU A 38 29.88 -23.02 7.08
N ASP A 39 29.14 -24.10 6.85
CA ASP A 39 29.67 -25.38 6.35
C ASP A 39 29.72 -25.42 4.81
N ARG A 40 29.11 -24.44 4.13
CA ARG A 40 28.99 -24.40 2.67
C ARG A 40 30.00 -23.42 2.09
N TYR A 41 30.82 -23.93 1.18
CA TYR A 41 31.81 -23.15 0.45
C TYR A 41 31.40 -23.06 -1.02
N VAL A 42 31.55 -21.87 -1.60
CA VAL A 42 31.30 -21.61 -3.02
C VAL A 42 32.64 -21.36 -3.70
N SER A 43 32.88 -22.11 -4.77
CA SER A 43 34.09 -21.95 -5.59
C SER A 43 34.10 -20.59 -6.29
N ARG A 44 35.29 -19.96 -6.32
CA ARG A 44 35.54 -18.72 -7.07
C ARG A 44 35.20 -18.79 -8.54
N THR A 45 35.11 -19.98 -9.15
CA THR A 45 34.73 -20.11 -10.56
C THR A 45 33.34 -19.51 -10.85
N TRP A 46 32.47 -19.47 -9.85
CA TRP A 46 31.13 -18.89 -9.95
C TRP A 46 31.08 -17.40 -9.60
N LEU A 47 32.19 -16.82 -9.13
CA LEU A 47 32.27 -15.44 -8.66
C LEU A 47 33.08 -14.60 -9.63
N SER A 48 32.74 -13.32 -9.73
CA SER A 48 33.50 -12.38 -10.55
C SER A 48 34.93 -12.24 -10.04
N ALA A 49 35.90 -12.13 -10.96
CA ALA A 49 37.31 -11.96 -10.62
C ALA A 49 37.59 -10.72 -9.74
N SER A 50 36.72 -9.71 -9.79
CA SER A 50 36.82 -8.48 -8.97
C SER A 50 36.24 -8.64 -7.56
N TYR A 51 35.54 -9.73 -7.26
CA TYR A 51 34.92 -9.97 -5.97
C TYR A 51 35.96 -10.52 -4.97
N ARG A 52 36.17 -9.74 -3.90
CA ARG A 52 37.12 -9.98 -2.79
C ARG A 52 38.46 -10.60 -3.24
N PRO A 53 39.30 -9.90 -4.03
CA PRO A 53 40.51 -10.48 -4.63
C PRO A 53 41.48 -11.13 -3.63
N GLN A 54 41.44 -10.69 -2.37
CA GLN A 54 42.30 -11.17 -1.27
C GLN A 54 41.87 -12.49 -0.62
N ASP A 55 40.66 -13.00 -0.88
CA ASP A 55 40.21 -14.27 -0.27
C ASP A 55 40.75 -15.50 -1.04
N GLY A 56 40.74 -16.69 -0.42
CA GLY A 56 41.21 -17.93 -1.05
C GLY A 56 40.33 -18.41 -2.23
N ALA A 57 40.61 -19.59 -2.79
CA ALA A 57 39.87 -20.17 -3.92
C ALA A 57 38.38 -20.46 -3.64
N GLU A 58 38.00 -20.50 -2.37
CA GLU A 58 36.65 -20.77 -1.90
C GLU A 58 36.21 -19.70 -0.90
N VAL A 59 34.94 -19.29 -1.00
CA VAL A 59 34.33 -18.30 -0.10
C VAL A 59 33.15 -18.95 0.60
N ARG A 60 33.02 -18.75 1.91
CA ARG A 60 31.89 -19.30 2.67
C ARG A 60 30.56 -18.67 2.24
N ALA A 61 29.50 -19.45 2.28
CA ALA A 61 28.17 -19.01 1.86
C ALA A 61 27.60 -17.91 2.78
N ASP A 62 27.92 -17.90 4.07
CA ASP A 62 27.50 -16.82 4.99
C ASP A 62 28.07 -15.45 4.59
N ILE A 63 29.34 -15.41 4.18
CA ILE A 63 29.99 -14.19 3.67
C ILE A 63 29.30 -13.72 2.39
N LEU A 64 29.03 -14.65 1.47
CA LEU A 64 28.36 -14.31 0.20
C LEU A 64 26.95 -13.77 0.40
N VAL A 65 26.18 -14.38 1.29
CA VAL A 65 24.83 -13.90 1.63
C VAL A 65 24.91 -12.53 2.31
N GLY A 66 25.89 -12.30 3.18
CA GLY A 66 26.15 -11.00 3.80
C GLY A 66 26.53 -9.93 2.78
N ASP A 67 27.41 -10.26 1.84
CA ASP A 67 27.83 -9.33 0.80
C ASP A 67 26.71 -9.06 -0.21
N LEU A 68 25.83 -10.02 -0.47
CA LEU A 68 24.61 -9.82 -1.26
C LEU A 68 23.64 -8.88 -0.52
N HIS A 69 23.45 -9.10 0.79
CA HIS A 69 22.57 -8.28 1.63
C HIS A 69 23.01 -6.81 1.67
N SER A 70 24.32 -6.57 1.75
CA SER A 70 24.88 -5.21 1.84
C SER A 70 25.24 -4.59 0.48
N GLY A 71 25.09 -5.33 -0.63
CA GLY A 71 25.53 -4.88 -1.95
C GLY A 71 27.03 -4.99 -2.23
N LEU A 72 27.82 -5.45 -1.27
CA LEU A 72 29.26 -5.67 -1.41
C LEU A 72 29.62 -6.72 -2.46
N ILE A 73 28.65 -7.55 -2.88
CA ILE A 73 28.82 -8.49 -3.99
C ILE A 73 29.25 -7.81 -5.30
N PHE A 74 28.95 -6.52 -5.46
CA PHE A 74 29.38 -5.70 -6.59
C PHE A 74 30.70 -4.93 -6.35
N GLY A 75 31.41 -5.22 -5.26
CA GLY A 75 32.70 -4.61 -4.92
C GLY A 75 32.59 -3.18 -4.38
N ARG A 76 33.65 -2.38 -4.59
CA ARG A 76 33.81 -1.01 -4.04
C ARG A 76 32.64 -0.08 -4.34
N PHE A 77 32.06 -0.19 -5.53
CA PHE A 77 30.94 0.65 -5.96
C PHE A 77 29.57 0.08 -5.56
N GLY A 78 29.51 -1.18 -5.11
CA GLY A 78 28.27 -1.84 -4.75
C GLY A 78 27.55 -1.17 -3.58
N SER A 79 28.25 -0.93 -2.48
CA SER A 79 27.68 -0.28 -1.29
C SER A 79 27.05 1.09 -1.58
N PRO A 80 27.75 2.08 -2.18
CA PRO A 80 27.14 3.38 -2.44
C PRO A 80 26.01 3.33 -3.48
N ILE A 81 26.09 2.43 -4.46
CA ILE A 81 24.98 2.21 -5.41
C ILE A 81 23.77 1.71 -4.64
N MET A 82 23.92 0.68 -3.80
CA MET A 82 22.82 0.12 -3.03
C MET A 82 22.17 1.12 -2.07
N ASP A 83 22.94 2.04 -1.48
CA ASP A 83 22.38 3.11 -0.64
C ASP A 83 21.48 4.05 -1.43
N VAL A 84 21.88 4.42 -2.66
CA VAL A 84 21.06 5.23 -3.55
C VAL A 84 19.78 4.49 -3.93
N VAL A 85 19.89 3.21 -4.32
CA VAL A 85 18.72 2.45 -4.74
C VAL A 85 17.77 2.22 -3.54
N ALA A 86 18.30 1.92 -2.34
CA ALA A 86 17.56 1.86 -1.09
C ALA A 86 16.80 3.17 -0.81
N THR A 87 17.45 4.31 -1.00
CA THR A 87 16.83 5.63 -0.84
C THR A 87 15.69 5.83 -1.82
N VAL A 88 15.89 5.48 -3.10
CA VAL A 88 14.84 5.58 -4.13
C VAL A 88 13.63 4.72 -3.77
N TRP A 89 13.85 3.47 -3.34
CA TRP A 89 12.77 2.59 -2.91
C TRP A 89 12.06 3.10 -1.65
N PHE A 90 12.80 3.63 -0.68
CA PHE A 90 12.24 4.23 0.53
C PHE A 90 11.33 5.42 0.21
N LEU A 91 11.79 6.32 -0.67
CA LEU A 91 10.98 7.45 -1.13
C LEU A 91 9.75 6.99 -1.93
N SER A 92 9.89 5.94 -2.74
CA SER A 92 8.77 5.34 -3.45
C SER A 92 7.71 4.78 -2.48
N LEU A 93 8.13 4.10 -1.40
CA LEU A 93 7.21 3.64 -0.36
C LEU A 93 6.52 4.80 0.36
N LEU A 94 7.27 5.84 0.72
CA LEU A 94 6.73 7.02 1.40
C LEU A 94 5.70 7.75 0.53
N SER A 95 5.99 7.87 -0.77
CA SER A 95 5.06 8.44 -1.77
C SER A 95 3.79 7.59 -1.91
N GLY A 96 3.90 6.26 -1.87
CA GLY A 96 2.73 5.38 -1.98
C GLY A 96 1.85 5.44 -0.73
N LEU A 97 2.47 5.49 0.44
CA LEU A 97 1.77 5.60 1.71
C LEU A 97 1.07 6.96 1.85
N SER A 98 1.72 8.06 1.42
CA SER A 98 1.11 9.39 1.46
C SER A 98 -0.09 9.50 0.52
N LEU A 99 -0.02 8.93 -0.68
CA LEU A 99 -1.16 8.84 -1.60
C LEU A 99 -2.31 8.00 -1.01
N ALA A 100 -1.99 6.87 -0.36
CA ALA A 100 -2.98 6.02 0.29
C ALA A 100 -3.65 6.71 1.50
N ALA A 101 -2.87 7.45 2.30
CA ALA A 101 -3.36 8.19 3.45
C ALA A 101 -4.23 9.39 3.04
N LEU A 102 -3.80 10.15 2.04
CA LEU A 102 -4.53 11.32 1.54
C LEU A 102 -5.84 10.92 0.83
N GLY A 103 -5.83 9.80 0.09
CA GLY A 103 -7.03 9.24 -0.54
C GLY A 103 -8.09 8.80 0.46
N ARG A 104 -7.69 8.36 1.66
CA ARG A 104 -8.61 7.99 2.74
C ARG A 104 -9.23 9.20 3.45
N SER A 105 -8.52 10.34 3.50
CA SER A 105 -9.03 11.57 4.10
C SER A 105 -10.18 12.19 3.30
N LEU A 106 -10.13 12.13 1.96
CA LEU A 106 -11.20 12.64 1.09
C LEU A 106 -12.49 11.81 1.17
N HIS A 107 -12.41 10.50 1.47
CA HIS A 107 -13.59 9.64 1.57
C HIS A 107 -14.27 9.66 2.96
N LYS A 108 -13.58 10.18 3.99
CA LYS A 108 -14.12 10.35 5.34
C LYS A 108 -14.90 11.67 5.52
N GLY A 109 -14.91 12.53 4.49
CA GLY A 109 -15.61 13.81 4.46
C GLY A 109 -16.99 13.79 3.78
N SER A 110 -17.48 12.63 3.33
CA SER A 110 -18.89 12.49 2.93
C SER A 110 -19.75 12.47 4.19
N LEU A 111 -20.06 13.66 4.68
CA LEU A 111 -21.05 13.91 5.72
C LEU A 111 -22.35 13.13 5.41
N PRO A 112 -23.06 12.60 6.40
CA PRO A 112 -24.43 12.12 6.22
C PRO A 112 -25.38 13.32 6.01
N GLU A 113 -25.19 14.06 4.92
CA GLU A 113 -26.01 15.18 4.46
C GLU A 113 -26.75 14.73 3.20
N ASN A 114 -27.57 13.70 3.34
CA ASN A 114 -28.50 13.34 2.27
C ASN A 114 -29.67 12.51 2.77
N ASP A 115 -29.54 11.73 3.84
CA ASP A 115 -30.65 10.86 4.25
C ASP A 115 -31.74 11.63 5.01
N ALA A 116 -31.36 12.57 5.89
CA ALA A 116 -32.30 13.45 6.59
C ALA A 116 -32.97 14.46 5.63
N ASP A 117 -32.21 15.01 4.68
CA ASP A 117 -32.73 15.96 3.70
C ASP A 117 -33.58 15.27 2.63
N ARG A 118 -33.24 14.03 2.23
CA ARG A 118 -34.09 13.21 1.35
C ARG A 118 -35.40 12.83 2.02
N GLU A 119 -35.38 12.51 3.30
CA GLU A 119 -36.60 12.18 4.05
C GLU A 119 -37.49 13.43 4.22
N LEU A 120 -36.90 14.60 4.53
CA LEU A 120 -37.65 15.86 4.60
C LEU A 120 -38.23 16.30 3.24
N ILE A 121 -37.48 16.13 2.15
CA ILE A 121 -37.97 16.47 0.81
C ILE A 121 -39.06 15.48 0.36
N GLN A 122 -38.90 14.18 0.64
CA GLN A 122 -39.85 13.15 0.28
C GLN A 122 -41.15 13.22 1.11
N THR A 123 -41.07 13.61 2.38
CA THR A 123 -42.26 13.84 3.22
C THR A 123 -43.00 15.11 2.82
N SER A 124 -42.28 16.14 2.35
CA SER A 124 -42.83 17.41 1.87
C SER A 124 -43.53 17.29 0.50
N THR A 125 -43.04 16.41 -0.38
CA THR A 125 -43.58 16.26 -1.75
C THR A 125 -44.60 15.13 -1.92
N ASP A 126 -45.03 14.42 -0.88
CA ASP A 126 -46.00 13.32 -1.01
C ASP A 126 -47.43 13.84 -1.32
N PRO A 127 -47.91 13.71 -2.58
CA PRO A 127 -49.21 14.23 -2.98
C PRO A 127 -50.39 13.45 -2.35
N ARG A 128 -50.17 12.27 -1.73
CA ARG A 128 -51.22 11.56 -1.00
C ARG A 128 -51.63 12.27 0.28
N ARG A 129 -50.69 12.89 1.00
CA ARG A 129 -50.97 13.55 2.29
C ARG A 129 -51.79 14.82 2.11
N GLU A 130 -51.46 15.61 1.09
CA GLU A 130 -52.25 16.79 0.66
C GLU A 130 -53.70 16.39 0.33
N LEU A 131 -53.89 15.31 -0.42
CA LEU A 131 -55.21 14.78 -0.80
C LEU A 131 -55.99 14.25 0.40
N GLN A 132 -55.33 13.59 1.36
CA GLN A 132 -55.99 13.12 2.58
C GLN A 132 -56.44 14.29 3.46
N HIS A 133 -55.58 15.28 3.66
CA HIS A 133 -55.91 16.46 4.46
C HIS A 133 -57.02 17.32 3.80
N SER A 134 -57.04 17.40 2.47
CA SER A 134 -58.14 18.03 1.71
C SER A 134 -59.47 17.28 1.89
N LYS A 135 -59.45 15.94 1.80
CA LYS A 135 -60.65 15.11 2.02
C LYS A 135 -61.18 15.20 3.44
N GLU A 136 -60.29 15.23 4.43
CA GLU A 136 -60.65 15.33 5.84
C GLU A 136 -61.27 16.69 6.17
N LYS A 137 -60.71 17.78 5.64
CA LYS A 137 -61.32 19.12 5.74
C LYS A 137 -62.69 19.18 5.07
N ALA A 138 -62.84 18.57 3.90
CA ALA A 138 -64.13 18.52 3.20
C ALA A 138 -65.17 17.67 3.95
N ALA A 139 -64.77 16.57 4.59
CA ALA A 139 -65.65 15.76 5.42
C ALA A 139 -66.08 16.51 6.69
N SER A 140 -65.14 17.18 7.35
CA SER A 140 -65.42 17.97 8.55
C SER A 140 -66.38 19.13 8.26
N ALA A 141 -66.15 19.87 7.16
CA ALA A 141 -67.06 20.95 6.73
C ALA A 141 -68.48 20.45 6.40
N ARG A 142 -68.62 19.24 5.83
CA ARG A 142 -69.92 18.60 5.60
C ARG A 142 -70.62 18.20 6.90
N GLN A 143 -69.87 17.83 7.92
CA GLN A 143 -70.42 17.42 9.20
C GLN A 143 -70.99 18.62 9.98
N TYR A 144 -70.34 19.77 9.91
CA TYR A 144 -70.84 21.03 10.52
C TYR A 144 -72.09 21.59 9.81
N THR A 145 -72.24 21.36 8.50
CA THR A 145 -73.40 21.84 7.72
C THR A 145 -74.64 20.96 7.87
N LEU A 146 -74.50 19.72 8.33
CA LEU A 146 -75.62 18.80 8.61
C LEU A 146 -76.12 18.86 10.06
N SER A 147 -75.37 19.53 10.94
CA SER A 147 -75.71 19.73 12.36
C SER A 147 -76.33 21.10 12.66
N ALA A 148 -76.61 21.91 11.64
CA ALA A 148 -77.26 23.23 11.72
C ALA A 148 -78.64 23.17 11.07
#